data_AF-A0A4R4L3K1-F1
#
_entry.id   AF-A0A4R4L3K1-F1
#
_cell.length_a   1.000
_cell.length_b   1.000
_cell.length_c   1.000
_cell.angle_alpha   90.00
_cell.angle_beta   90.00
_cell.angle_gamma   90.00
#
_symmetry.space_group_name_H-M   'P 1'
#
loop_
_entity.id
_entity.type
_entity.pdbx_description
1 polymer ?
#
loop_
_entity_poly.entity_id
_entity_poly.type
_entity_poly.pdbx_seq_one_letter_code
_entity_poly.pdbx_strand_id
1 'polypeptide(L)'
;MSTFEEYAVAVRQLSAQVRAGERGVAAEVERRRRLHAGVEQLAQRLAVQGQRLDQLGQAIATPRAAPAGTAPAAFADADPAAVLDEARALTEEADRRIGYVQALAQRPELLPTWSPAARAVAVYVACAAAGVLLMLVLVVASGVGLVSGFTLGAWICAGLPVLSFVAGWFILGRWGRPALATVDPPRFVPLGFVICVALVPIAYCASLLVVRALR
;
A
#
# COMPACT_ATOMS: atom_id res chain seq x y z
N MET A 1 -22.55 -82.79 18.35
CA MET A 1 -22.13 -82.18 17.06
C MET A 1 -21.99 -80.65 17.17
N SER A 2 -21.63 -80.08 18.33
CA SER A 2 -21.58 -78.62 18.57
C SER A 2 -20.26 -77.94 18.16
N THR A 3 -19.17 -78.70 18.01
CA THR A 3 -17.81 -78.17 17.82
C THR A 3 -17.58 -77.53 16.45
N PHE A 4 -18.22 -78.03 15.39
CA PHE A 4 -18.09 -77.45 14.05
C PHE A 4 -18.82 -76.10 13.93
N GLU A 5 -19.95 -75.97 14.61
CA GLU A 5 -20.76 -74.74 14.58
C GLU A 5 -20.07 -73.60 15.35
N GLU A 6 -19.47 -73.89 16.50
CA GLU A 6 -18.59 -72.96 17.23
C GLU A 6 -17.41 -72.50 16.38
N TYR A 7 -16.76 -73.42 15.67
CA TYR A 7 -15.65 -73.07 14.78
C TYR A 7 -16.11 -72.16 13.63
N ALA A 8 -17.25 -72.47 13.00
CA ALA A 8 -17.81 -71.64 11.93
C ALA A 8 -18.23 -70.24 12.43
N VAL A 9 -18.65 -70.10 13.68
CA VAL A 9 -18.91 -68.80 14.32
C VAL A 9 -17.59 -68.05 14.57
N ALA A 10 -16.58 -68.71 15.13
CA ALA A 10 -15.27 -68.11 15.39
C ALA A 10 -14.58 -67.60 14.10
N VAL A 11 -14.62 -68.37 13.01
CA VAL A 11 -14.07 -67.97 11.71
C VAL A 11 -14.81 -66.75 11.14
N ARG A 12 -16.15 -66.70 11.29
CA ARG A 12 -16.94 -65.54 10.87
C ARG A 12 -16.58 -64.31 11.68
N GLN A 13 -16.39 -64.43 12.98
CA GLN A 13 -16.00 -63.34 13.86
C GLN A 13 -14.59 -62.82 13.56
N LEU A 14 -13.63 -63.72 13.32
CA LEU A 14 -12.27 -63.35 12.90
C LEU A 14 -12.29 -62.63 11.54
N SER A 15 -13.04 -63.13 10.56
CA SER A 15 -13.15 -62.48 9.25
C SER A 15 -13.80 -61.10 9.34
N ALA A 16 -14.76 -60.90 10.26
CA ALA A 16 -15.34 -59.60 10.53
C ALA A 16 -14.32 -58.64 11.18
N GLN A 17 -13.52 -59.13 12.12
CA GLN A 17 -12.43 -58.34 12.73
C GLN A 17 -11.35 -57.95 11.73
N VAL A 18 -10.93 -58.87 10.85
CA VAL A 18 -9.95 -58.60 9.79
C VAL A 18 -10.49 -57.51 8.85
N ARG A 19 -11.74 -57.64 8.38
CA ARG A 19 -12.37 -56.62 7.52
C ARG A 19 -12.52 -55.27 8.21
N ALA A 20 -12.80 -55.25 9.52
CA ALA A 20 -12.87 -54.01 10.29
C ALA A 20 -11.48 -53.36 10.42
N GLY A 21 -10.44 -54.17 10.66
CA GLY A 21 -9.05 -53.73 10.70
C GLY A 21 -8.57 -53.15 9.37
N GLU A 22 -8.84 -53.83 8.26
CA GLU A 22 -8.52 -53.35 6.90
C GLU A 22 -9.17 -52.00 6.59
N ARG A 23 -10.45 -51.81 6.96
CA ARG A 23 -11.13 -50.52 6.83
C ARG A 23 -10.50 -49.44 7.70
N GLY A 24 -10.07 -49.78 8.91
CA GLY A 24 -9.35 -48.86 9.80
C GLY A 24 -8.01 -48.41 9.22
N VAL A 25 -7.23 -49.35 8.68
CA VAL A 25 -5.95 -49.05 8.00
C VAL A 25 -6.17 -48.19 6.76
N ALA A 26 -7.17 -48.51 5.93
CA ALA A 26 -7.51 -47.71 4.75
C ALA A 26 -7.92 -46.28 5.12
N ALA A 27 -8.72 -46.11 6.19
CA ALA A 27 -9.12 -44.80 6.69
C ALA A 27 -7.93 -43.98 7.22
N GLU A 28 -6.99 -44.63 7.92
CA GLU A 28 -5.78 -43.97 8.44
C GLU A 28 -4.81 -43.56 7.32
N VAL A 29 -4.63 -44.40 6.29
CA VAL A 29 -3.82 -44.06 5.11
C VAL A 29 -4.41 -42.85 4.39
N GLU A 30 -5.73 -42.83 4.20
CA GLU A 30 -6.43 -41.70 3.58
C GLU A 30 -6.31 -40.43 4.44
N ARG A 31 -6.44 -40.54 5.77
CA ARG A 31 -6.22 -39.42 6.70
C ARG A 31 -4.81 -38.84 6.56
N ARG A 32 -3.78 -39.69 6.57
CA ARG A 32 -2.38 -39.27 6.38
C ARG A 32 -2.16 -38.60 5.04
N ARG A 33 -2.74 -39.15 3.97
CA ARG A 33 -2.65 -38.58 2.62
C ARG A 33 -3.24 -37.17 2.55
N ARG A 34 -4.41 -36.96 3.17
CA ARG A 34 -5.04 -35.63 3.27
C ARG A 34 -4.22 -34.64 4.06
N LEU A 35 -3.61 -35.07 5.17
CA LEU A 35 -2.72 -34.22 5.96
C LEU A 35 -1.49 -33.79 5.16
N HIS A 36 -0.81 -34.74 4.48
CA HIS A 36 0.33 -34.43 3.63
C HIS A 36 -0.02 -33.45 2.51
N ALA A 37 -1.11 -33.69 1.78
CA ALA A 37 -1.59 -32.78 0.75
C ALA A 37 -1.90 -31.38 1.31
N GLY A 38 -2.48 -31.30 2.51
CA GLY A 38 -2.76 -30.05 3.19
C GLY A 38 -1.50 -29.28 3.59
N VAL A 39 -0.46 -29.96 4.06
CA VAL A 39 0.85 -29.36 4.39
C VAL A 39 1.52 -28.83 3.13
N GLU A 40 1.53 -29.59 2.03
CA GLU A 40 2.10 -29.16 0.75
C GLU A 40 1.37 -27.92 0.21
N GLN A 41 0.04 -27.90 0.28
CA GLN A 41 -0.76 -26.75 -0.12
C GLN A 41 -0.41 -25.50 0.69
N LEU A 42 -0.24 -25.64 2.00
CA LEU A 42 0.11 -24.53 2.89
C LEU A 42 1.54 -24.03 2.62
N ALA A 43 2.49 -24.94 2.40
CA ALA A 43 3.86 -24.61 2.01
C ALA A 43 3.90 -23.82 0.69
N GLN A 44 3.13 -24.27 -0.31
CA GLN A 44 3.04 -23.57 -1.60
C GLN A 44 2.46 -22.15 -1.44
N ARG A 45 1.42 -21.97 -0.62
CA ARG A 45 0.86 -20.64 -0.34
C ARG A 45 1.86 -19.72 0.36
N LEU A 46 2.56 -20.22 1.38
CA LEU A 46 3.58 -19.45 2.09
C LEU A 46 4.74 -19.05 1.17
N ALA A 47 5.13 -19.91 0.22
CA ALA A 47 6.14 -19.58 -0.79
C ALA A 47 5.69 -18.41 -1.68
N VAL A 48 4.45 -18.45 -2.17
CA VAL A 48 3.86 -17.37 -2.98
C VAL A 48 3.74 -16.07 -2.18
N GLN A 49 3.29 -16.15 -0.92
CA GLN A 49 3.26 -14.98 -0.02
C GLN A 49 4.66 -14.41 0.19
N GLY A 50 5.66 -15.28 0.39
CA GLY A 50 7.06 -14.90 0.55
C GLY A 50 7.58 -14.12 -0.65
N GLN A 51 7.37 -14.62 -1.86
CA GLN A 51 7.75 -13.94 -3.09
C GLN A 51 7.04 -12.59 -3.26
N ARG A 52 5.75 -12.51 -2.92
CA ARG A 52 5.00 -11.25 -2.97
C ARG A 52 5.55 -10.22 -1.98
N LEU A 53 5.90 -10.64 -0.77
CA LEU A 53 6.54 -9.76 0.22
C LEU A 53 7.91 -9.28 -0.26
N ASP A 54 8.67 -10.12 -0.95
CA ASP A 54 9.97 -9.72 -1.54
C ASP A 54 9.79 -8.68 -2.64
N GLN A 55 8.80 -8.87 -3.53
CA GLN A 55 8.47 -7.89 -4.56
C GLN A 55 8.03 -6.55 -3.96
N LEU A 56 7.23 -6.58 -2.89
CA LEU A 56 6.84 -5.37 -2.17
C LEU A 56 8.04 -4.70 -1.52
N GLY A 57 8.88 -5.46 -0.80
CA GLY A 57 10.09 -4.95 -0.16
C GLY A 57 11.05 -4.29 -1.14
N GLN A 58 11.20 -4.86 -2.35
CA GLN A 58 11.94 -4.23 -3.45
C GLN A 58 11.29 -2.91 -3.89
N ALA A 59 9.97 -2.85 -4.02
CA ALA A 59 9.25 -1.65 -4.42
C ALA A 59 9.39 -0.49 -3.42
N ILE A 60 9.43 -0.79 -2.11
CA ILE A 60 9.58 0.22 -1.05
C ILE A 60 11.02 0.37 -0.52
N ALA A 61 11.99 -0.28 -1.16
CA ALA A 61 13.42 -0.28 -0.80
C ALA A 61 13.70 -0.60 0.67
N THR A 62 12.87 -1.42 1.32
CA THR A 62 13.09 -1.89 2.68
C THR A 62 13.57 -3.33 2.69
N PRO A 63 14.67 -3.66 3.40
CA PRO A 63 15.11 -5.04 3.55
C PRO A 63 14.07 -5.88 4.30
N ARG A 64 13.88 -7.13 3.86
CA ARG A 64 12.96 -8.09 4.48
C ARG A 64 13.32 -8.28 5.95
N ALA A 65 12.37 -8.04 6.86
CA ALA A 65 12.53 -8.44 8.25
C ALA A 65 12.56 -9.98 8.32
N ALA A 66 13.57 -10.54 8.98
CA ALA A 66 13.63 -11.98 9.20
C ALA A 66 12.38 -12.44 9.96
N PRO A 67 11.78 -13.60 9.63
CA PRO A 67 10.67 -14.12 10.39
C PRO A 67 11.09 -14.28 11.85
N ALA A 68 10.36 -13.63 12.77
CA ALA A 68 10.59 -13.76 14.21
C ALA A 68 10.22 -15.20 14.61
N GLY A 69 11.23 -16.06 14.65
CA GLY A 69 11.07 -17.50 14.83
C GLY A 69 11.08 -17.88 16.30
N THR A 70 9.90 -18.12 16.86
CA THR A 70 9.73 -19.13 17.91
C THR A 70 8.46 -19.88 17.57
N ALA A 71 8.60 -21.08 17.01
CA ALA A 71 7.48 -22.00 16.88
C ALA A 71 6.98 -22.30 18.31
N PRO A 72 5.69 -22.07 18.61
CA PRO A 72 5.13 -22.44 19.90
C PRO A 72 5.42 -23.91 20.22
N ALA A 73 6.01 -24.20 21.39
CA ALA A 73 6.24 -25.57 21.85
C ALA A 73 4.95 -26.37 22.10
N ALA A 74 3.78 -25.75 21.93
CA ALA A 74 2.45 -26.28 22.24
C ALA A 74 1.94 -27.34 21.24
N PHE A 75 2.60 -27.58 20.11
CA PHE A 75 2.10 -28.46 19.05
C PHE A 75 2.46 -29.95 19.21
N ALA A 76 3.25 -30.33 20.22
CA ALA A 76 3.74 -31.70 20.36
C ALA A 76 2.65 -32.74 20.69
N ASP A 77 1.59 -32.33 21.41
CA ASP A 77 0.49 -33.21 21.85
C ASP A 77 -0.85 -32.91 21.13
N ALA A 78 -0.87 -31.99 20.17
CA ALA A 78 -2.09 -31.57 19.48
C ALA A 78 -2.43 -32.48 18.29
N ASP A 79 -3.72 -32.66 17.99
CA ASP A 79 -4.16 -33.38 16.78
C ASP A 79 -3.61 -32.67 15.52
N PRO A 80 -2.83 -33.34 14.67
CA PRO A 80 -2.24 -32.74 13.48
C PRO A 80 -3.27 -32.11 12.54
N ALA A 81 -4.51 -32.61 12.52
CA ALA A 81 -5.59 -31.99 11.75
C ALA A 81 -5.97 -30.60 12.31
N ALA A 82 -6.10 -30.48 13.63
CA ALA A 82 -6.42 -29.22 14.30
C ALA A 82 -5.31 -28.18 14.11
N VAL A 83 -4.04 -28.60 14.21
CA VAL A 83 -2.88 -27.73 13.97
C VAL A 83 -2.86 -27.21 12.53
N LEU A 84 -3.18 -28.07 11.56
CA LEU A 84 -3.25 -27.68 10.15
C LEU A 84 -4.38 -26.65 9.90
N ASP A 85 -5.53 -26.83 10.53
CA ASP A 85 -6.67 -25.91 10.40
C ASP A 85 -6.39 -24.55 11.06
N GLU A 86 -5.71 -24.53 12.20
CA GLU A 86 -5.23 -23.30 12.83
C GLU A 86 -4.19 -22.58 11.94
N ALA A 87 -3.24 -23.32 11.38
CA ALA A 87 -2.25 -22.77 10.46
C ALA A 87 -2.89 -22.16 9.21
N ARG A 88 -3.96 -22.79 8.67
CA ARG A 88 -4.75 -22.23 7.57
C ARG A 88 -5.44 -20.94 7.98
N ALA A 89 -6.09 -20.92 9.14
CA ALA A 89 -6.77 -19.73 9.65
C ALA A 89 -5.80 -18.55 9.83
N LEU A 90 -4.60 -18.79 10.37
CA LEU A 90 -3.56 -17.78 10.49
C LEU A 90 -3.07 -17.26 9.13
N THR A 91 -2.92 -18.16 8.15
CA THR A 91 -2.50 -17.80 6.79
C THR A 91 -3.56 -16.94 6.11
N GLU A 92 -4.85 -17.27 6.26
CA GLU A 92 -5.96 -16.47 5.72
C GLU A 92 -6.08 -15.11 6.39
N GLU A 93 -5.86 -15.04 7.70
CA GLU A 93 -5.82 -13.78 8.43
C GLU A 93 -4.66 -12.89 7.97
N ALA A 94 -3.48 -13.49 7.73
CA ALA A 94 -2.34 -12.77 7.15
C ALA A 94 -2.68 -12.25 5.74
N ASP A 95 -3.31 -13.06 4.89
CA ASP A 95 -3.75 -12.63 3.55
C ASP A 95 -4.74 -11.46 3.60
N ARG A 96 -5.72 -11.51 4.52
CA ARG A 96 -6.66 -10.41 4.74
C ARG A 96 -5.94 -9.12 5.11
N ARG A 97 -4.98 -9.20 6.04
CA ARG A 97 -4.19 -8.03 6.48
C ARG A 97 -3.32 -7.47 5.37
N ILE A 98 -2.66 -8.33 4.59
CA ILE A 98 -1.86 -7.91 3.43
C ILE A 98 -2.73 -7.16 2.42
N GLY A 99 -3.92 -7.67 2.12
CA GLY A 99 -4.87 -7.02 1.22
C GLY A 99 -5.31 -5.63 1.72
N TYR A 100 -5.62 -5.52 3.02
CA TYR A 100 -5.98 -4.25 3.64
C TYR A 100 -4.85 -3.21 3.57
N VAL A 101 -3.63 -3.61 3.95
CA VAL A 101 -2.46 -2.71 3.92
C VAL A 101 -2.11 -2.30 2.49
N GLN A 102 -2.21 -3.20 1.52
CA GLN A 102 -2.02 -2.86 0.10
C GLN A 102 -3.06 -1.86 -0.39
N ALA A 103 -4.33 -2.05 -0.03
CA ALA A 103 -5.39 -1.10 -0.39
C ALA A 103 -5.14 0.29 0.23
N LEU A 104 -4.54 0.36 1.42
CA LEU A 104 -4.13 1.61 2.04
C LEU A 104 -2.90 2.22 1.36
N ALA A 105 -1.89 1.41 1.04
CA ALA A 105 -0.64 1.84 0.38
C ALA A 105 -0.83 2.28 -1.08
N GLN A 106 -1.89 1.81 -1.74
CA GLN A 106 -2.32 2.30 -3.05
C GLN A 106 -3.00 3.68 -2.99
N ARG A 107 -3.41 4.15 -1.80
CA ARG A 107 -3.99 5.49 -1.66
C ARG A 107 -2.87 6.53 -1.58
N PRO A 108 -2.98 7.64 -2.32
CA PRO A 108 -2.06 8.77 -2.17
C PRO A 108 -2.27 9.45 -0.81
N GLU A 109 -1.19 9.83 -0.13
CA GLU A 109 -1.26 10.45 1.21
C GLU A 109 -1.90 11.84 1.19
N LEU A 110 -1.67 12.58 0.09
CA LEU A 110 -2.16 13.95 -0.05
C LEU A 110 -3.53 13.92 -0.76
N LEU A 111 -4.58 14.40 -0.07
CA LEU A 111 -5.98 14.46 -0.52
C LEU A 111 -6.48 13.13 -1.14
N PRO A 112 -6.67 12.08 -0.33
CA PRO A 112 -6.88 10.70 -0.80
C PRO A 112 -8.20 10.48 -1.55
N THR A 113 -9.21 11.32 -1.32
CA THR A 113 -10.52 11.24 -1.98
C THR A 113 -10.62 12.08 -3.25
N TRP A 114 -9.61 12.87 -3.57
CA TRP A 114 -9.65 13.83 -4.68
C TRP A 114 -9.04 13.22 -5.94
N SER A 115 -9.55 13.62 -7.10
CA SER A 115 -8.97 13.20 -8.37
C SER A 115 -7.52 13.70 -8.50
N PRO A 116 -6.64 12.99 -9.23
CA PRO A 116 -5.24 13.39 -9.40
C PRO A 116 -5.08 14.83 -9.92
N ALA A 117 -5.96 15.23 -10.83
CA ALA A 117 -5.99 16.58 -11.38
C ALA A 117 -6.44 17.63 -10.35
N ALA A 118 -7.50 17.36 -9.58
CA ALA A 118 -7.99 18.29 -8.55
C ALA A 118 -6.94 18.53 -7.47
N ARG A 119 -6.22 17.48 -7.05
CA ARG A 119 -5.09 17.61 -6.12
C ARG A 119 -3.95 18.45 -6.69
N ALA A 120 -3.55 18.18 -7.94
CA ALA A 120 -2.48 18.94 -8.57
C ALA A 120 -2.84 20.43 -8.67
N VAL A 121 -4.07 20.74 -9.08
CA VAL A 121 -4.58 22.12 -9.13
C VAL A 121 -4.54 22.76 -7.74
N ALA A 122 -5.03 22.09 -6.70
CA ALA A 122 -5.04 22.64 -5.34
C ALA A 122 -3.63 22.98 -4.83
N VAL A 123 -2.66 22.07 -5.05
CA VAL A 123 -1.26 22.29 -4.62
C VAL A 123 -0.63 23.44 -5.39
N TYR A 124 -0.74 23.48 -6.72
CA TYR A 124 -0.15 24.55 -7.53
C TYR A 124 -0.79 25.92 -7.22
N VAL A 125 -2.11 25.97 -7.01
CA VAL A 125 -2.81 27.21 -6.62
C VAL A 125 -2.34 27.68 -5.24
N ALA A 126 -2.21 26.78 -4.25
CA ALA A 126 -1.71 27.14 -2.93
C ALA A 126 -0.27 27.67 -2.98
N CYS A 127 0.62 27.01 -3.72
CA CYS A 127 2.00 27.47 -3.92
C CYS A 127 2.08 28.80 -4.68
N ALA A 128 1.21 29.01 -5.68
CA ALA A 128 1.13 30.27 -6.39
C ALA A 128 0.58 31.40 -5.50
N ALA A 129 -0.39 31.12 -4.61
CA ALA A 129 -0.89 32.08 -3.64
C ALA A 129 0.21 32.53 -2.66
N ALA A 130 1.05 31.60 -2.18
CA ALA A 130 2.21 31.96 -1.37
C ALA A 130 3.21 32.85 -2.15
N GLY A 131 3.43 32.57 -3.44
CA GLY A 131 4.22 33.41 -4.33
C GLY A 131 3.64 34.82 -4.50
N VAL A 132 2.31 34.94 -4.62
CA VAL A 132 1.59 36.22 -4.66
C VAL A 132 1.75 37.00 -3.35
N LEU A 133 1.65 36.33 -2.19
CA LEU A 133 1.89 36.98 -0.89
C LEU A 133 3.32 37.53 -0.80
N LEU A 134 4.33 36.75 -1.24
CA LEU A 134 5.72 37.19 -1.27
C LEU A 134 5.93 38.35 -2.26
N MET A 135 5.22 38.35 -3.40
CA MET A 135 5.20 39.49 -4.32
C MET A 135 4.66 40.75 -3.65
N LEU A 136 3.56 40.68 -2.90
CA LEU A 136 3.01 41.83 -2.19
C LEU A 136 3.99 42.38 -1.14
N VAL A 137 4.70 41.51 -0.43
CA VAL A 137 5.77 41.92 0.50
C VAL A 137 6.89 42.65 -0.23
N LEU A 138 7.32 42.15 -1.39
CA LEU A 138 8.36 42.80 -2.22
C LEU A 138 7.89 44.17 -2.75
N VAL A 139 6.62 44.32 -3.10
CA VAL A 139 6.03 45.61 -3.51
C VAL A 139 6.11 46.62 -2.37
N VAL A 140 5.73 46.22 -1.15
CA VAL A 140 5.84 47.08 0.05
C VAL A 140 7.31 47.43 0.32
N ALA A 141 8.20 46.45 0.26
CA ALA A 141 9.64 46.64 0.46
C ALA A 141 10.26 47.60 -0.57
N SER A 142 9.81 47.54 -1.83
CA SER A 142 10.23 48.49 -2.86
C SER A 142 9.72 49.90 -2.60
N GLY A 143 8.47 50.03 -2.11
CA GLY A 143 7.89 51.32 -1.72
C GLY A 143 8.63 52.04 -0.59
N VAL A 144 9.32 51.30 0.29
CA VAL A 144 10.19 51.87 1.35
C VAL A 144 11.66 51.93 0.97
N GLY A 145 12.01 51.61 -0.28
CA GLY A 145 13.38 51.72 -0.81
C GLY A 145 14.31 50.55 -0.50
N LEU A 146 13.82 49.45 0.08
CA LEU A 146 14.63 48.26 0.39
C LEU A 146 14.94 47.39 -0.84
N VAL A 147 14.11 47.47 -1.89
CA VAL A 147 14.23 46.65 -3.10
C VAL A 147 14.14 47.53 -4.34
N SER A 148 15.13 47.41 -5.23
CA SER A 148 15.13 48.16 -6.49
C SER A 148 13.97 47.72 -7.39
N GLY A 149 13.43 48.64 -8.20
CA GLY A 149 12.35 48.32 -9.15
C GLY A 149 12.75 47.25 -10.18
N PHE A 150 14.03 47.20 -10.56
CA PHE A 150 14.56 46.15 -11.44
C PHE A 150 14.53 44.78 -10.76
N THR A 151 14.98 44.70 -9.50
CA THR A 151 14.91 43.47 -8.70
C THR A 151 13.47 43.03 -8.53
N LEU A 152 12.56 43.95 -8.22
CA LEU A 152 11.12 43.67 -8.10
C LEU A 152 10.56 43.07 -9.40
N GLY A 153 10.84 43.70 -10.56
CA GLY A 153 10.38 43.21 -11.87
C GLY A 153 10.91 41.82 -12.21
N ALA A 154 12.22 41.57 -11.99
CA ALA A 154 12.83 40.27 -12.25
C ALA A 154 12.22 39.15 -11.38
N TRP A 155 11.94 39.43 -10.10
CA TRP A 155 11.32 38.48 -9.19
C TRP A 155 9.85 38.22 -9.53
N ILE A 156 9.09 39.23 -9.95
CA ILE A 156 7.68 39.07 -10.36
C ILE A 156 7.56 38.26 -11.65
N CYS A 157 8.41 38.54 -12.65
CA CYS A 157 8.30 37.93 -13.97
C CYS A 157 8.88 36.51 -14.05
N ALA A 158 9.92 36.20 -13.27
CA ALA A 158 10.64 34.93 -13.39
C ALA A 158 10.86 34.23 -12.05
N GLY A 159 11.36 34.93 -11.04
CA GLY A 159 11.78 34.30 -9.77
C GLY A 159 10.64 33.62 -9.01
N LEU A 160 9.58 34.36 -8.71
CA LEU A 160 8.44 33.87 -7.91
C LEU A 160 7.63 32.78 -8.62
N PRO A 161 7.27 32.93 -9.91
CA PRO A 161 6.57 31.86 -10.64
C PRO A 161 7.35 30.54 -10.66
N VAL A 162 8.66 30.61 -10.90
CA VAL A 162 9.52 29.41 -10.94
C VAL A 162 9.65 28.77 -9.57
N LEU A 163 9.85 29.55 -8.50
CA LEU A 163 9.91 28.99 -7.14
C LEU A 163 8.59 28.36 -6.70
N SER A 164 7.46 29.01 -6.96
CA SER A 164 6.13 28.45 -6.67
C SER A 164 5.89 27.15 -7.45
N PHE A 165 6.32 27.09 -8.69
CA PHE A 165 6.23 25.88 -9.51
C PHE A 165 7.10 24.74 -8.96
N VAL A 166 8.37 25.01 -8.66
CA VAL A 166 9.32 24.02 -8.12
C VAL A 166 8.85 23.50 -6.75
N ALA A 167 8.32 24.37 -5.89
CA ALA A 167 7.75 23.98 -4.61
C ALA A 167 6.55 23.04 -4.80
N GLY A 168 5.60 23.40 -5.67
CA GLY A 168 4.44 22.55 -5.97
C GLY A 168 4.83 21.21 -6.60
N TRP A 169 5.82 21.22 -7.50
CA TRP A 169 6.42 20.03 -8.10
C TRP A 169 7.01 19.10 -7.04
N PHE A 170 7.79 19.64 -6.11
CA PHE A 170 8.42 18.88 -5.04
C PHE A 170 7.37 18.27 -4.10
N ILE A 171 6.35 19.05 -3.73
CA ILE A 171 5.26 18.58 -2.85
C ILE A 171 4.50 17.41 -3.50
N LEU A 172 4.14 17.53 -4.78
CA LEU A 172 3.48 16.47 -5.53
C LEU A 172 4.40 15.25 -5.75
N GLY A 173 5.70 15.47 -5.97
CA GLY A 173 6.68 14.40 -6.12
C GLY A 173 6.88 13.58 -4.85
N ARG A 174 6.88 14.24 -3.68
CA ARG A 174 7.17 13.60 -2.38
C ARG A 174 5.94 13.00 -1.70
N TRP A 175 4.77 13.62 -1.83
CA TRP A 175 3.55 13.22 -1.10
C TRP A 175 2.35 12.91 -2.02
N GLY A 176 2.44 13.24 -3.31
CA GLY A 176 1.38 12.95 -4.29
C GLY A 176 1.48 11.58 -4.95
N ARG A 177 2.57 10.84 -4.74
CA ARG A 177 2.79 9.48 -5.29
C ARG A 177 2.29 8.41 -4.30
N PRO A 178 1.48 7.44 -4.74
CA PRO A 178 1.19 6.27 -3.92
C PRO A 178 2.47 5.42 -3.75
N ALA A 179 2.65 4.83 -2.57
CA ALA A 179 3.86 4.08 -2.24
C ALA A 179 4.09 2.86 -3.13
N LEU A 180 3.01 2.29 -3.68
CA LEU A 180 3.01 1.12 -4.57
C LEU A 180 2.49 1.45 -5.98
N ALA A 181 2.86 2.62 -6.53
CA ALA A 181 2.45 3.01 -7.88
C ALA A 181 3.00 2.02 -8.94
N THR A 182 2.13 1.23 -9.56
CA THR A 182 2.48 0.33 -10.69
C THR A 182 2.55 1.05 -12.04
N VAL A 183 2.05 2.28 -12.10
CA VAL A 183 2.06 3.16 -13.27
C VAL A 183 2.59 4.52 -12.83
N ASP A 184 3.48 5.12 -13.62
CA ASP A 184 3.95 6.47 -13.35
C ASP A 184 2.73 7.43 -13.35
N PRO A 185 2.47 8.15 -12.25
CA PRO A 185 1.32 9.04 -12.19
C PRO A 185 1.47 10.14 -13.26
N PRO A 186 0.37 10.56 -13.92
CA PRO A 186 0.41 11.59 -14.94
C PRO A 186 1.02 12.86 -14.35
N ARG A 187 2.14 13.29 -14.92
CA ARG A 187 2.84 14.48 -14.45
C ARG A 187 2.12 15.70 -15.02
N PHE A 188 1.36 16.40 -14.19
CA PHE A 188 0.68 17.66 -14.56
C PHE A 188 1.65 18.86 -14.62
N VAL A 189 2.85 18.65 -15.18
CA VAL A 189 3.91 19.66 -15.36
C VAL A 189 3.40 20.89 -16.12
N PRO A 190 2.79 20.74 -17.32
CA PRO A 190 2.42 21.91 -18.11
C PRO A 190 1.31 22.72 -17.43
N LEU A 191 0.40 22.03 -16.73
CA LEU A 191 -0.69 22.67 -16.02
C LEU A 191 -0.18 23.50 -14.82
N GLY A 192 0.74 22.94 -14.03
CA GLY A 192 1.36 23.66 -12.91
C GLY A 192 2.14 24.89 -13.36
N PHE A 193 2.90 24.77 -14.46
CA PHE A 193 3.64 25.89 -15.05
C PHE A 193 2.69 27.02 -15.47
N VAL A 194 1.61 26.69 -16.18
CA VAL A 194 0.61 27.69 -16.61
C VAL A 194 -0.03 28.40 -15.41
N ILE A 195 -0.41 27.66 -14.36
CA ILE A 195 -1.00 28.26 -13.14
C ILE A 195 -0.01 29.23 -12.48
N CYS A 196 1.22 28.81 -12.23
CA CYS A 196 2.19 29.64 -11.52
C CYS A 196 2.63 30.86 -12.32
N VAL A 197 2.82 30.71 -13.64
CA VAL A 197 3.23 31.80 -14.54
C VAL A 197 2.09 32.78 -14.80
N ALA A 198 0.83 32.34 -14.86
CA ALA A 198 -0.30 33.23 -15.09
C ALA A 198 -0.77 33.94 -13.81
N LEU A 199 -0.85 33.24 -12.68
CA LEU A 199 -1.47 33.78 -11.46
C LEU A 199 -0.68 34.96 -10.89
N VAL A 200 0.65 34.88 -10.86
CA VAL A 200 1.50 35.91 -10.22
C VAL A 200 1.45 37.26 -10.97
N PRO A 201 1.61 37.33 -12.30
CA PRO A 201 1.46 38.59 -13.04
C PRO A 201 0.02 39.12 -13.03
N ILE A 202 -0.99 38.25 -13.13
CA ILE A 202 -2.40 38.67 -13.07
C ILE A 202 -2.70 39.29 -11.71
N ALA A 203 -2.27 38.65 -10.62
CA ALA A 203 -2.45 39.19 -9.27
C ALA A 203 -1.74 40.53 -9.08
N TYR A 204 -0.55 40.72 -9.66
CA TYR A 204 0.14 42.00 -9.63
C TYR A 204 -0.66 43.08 -10.37
N CYS A 205 -1.09 42.83 -11.60
CA CYS A 205 -1.94 43.74 -12.36
C CYS A 205 -3.24 44.09 -11.61
N ALA A 206 -3.90 43.10 -11.01
CA ALA A 206 -5.09 43.31 -10.20
C ALA A 206 -4.80 44.21 -8.98
N SER A 207 -3.67 44.01 -8.30
CA SER A 207 -3.27 44.85 -7.16
C SER A 207 -3.06 46.31 -7.56
N LEU A 208 -2.45 46.57 -8.73
CA LEU A 208 -2.28 47.92 -9.27
C LEU A 208 -3.62 48.60 -9.58
N LEU A 209 -4.56 47.85 -10.17
CA LEU A 209 -5.91 48.35 -10.46
C LEU A 209 -6.67 48.70 -9.18
N VAL A 210 -6.57 47.86 -8.15
CA VAL A 210 -7.20 48.10 -6.84
C VAL A 210 -6.60 49.35 -6.18
N VAL A 211 -5.28 49.48 -6.13
CA VAL A 211 -4.62 50.67 -5.58
C VAL A 211 -5.02 51.94 -6.34
N ARG A 212 -5.14 51.86 -7.67
CA ARG A 212 -5.58 52.98 -8.49
C ARG A 212 -7.05 53.35 -8.25
N ALA A 213 -7.92 52.38 -7.98
CA ALA A 213 -9.33 52.62 -7.70
C ALA A 213 -9.59 53.19 -6.28
N LEU A 214 -8.67 52.94 -5.35
CA LEU A 214 -8.75 53.40 -3.95
C LEU A 214 -8.05 54.76 -3.71
N ARG A 215 -7.35 55.31 -4.72
CA ARG A 215 -6.72 56.63 -4.69
C ARG A 215 -7.59 57.65 -5.41
#